data_AF-A0A5C5GAT1-F1
#
_entry.id   AF-A0A5C5GAT1-F1
#
_cell.length_a   1.000
_cell.length_b   1.000
_cell.length_c   1.000
_cell.angle_alpha   90.00
_cell.angle_beta   90.00
_cell.angle_gamma   90.00
#
_symmetry.space_group_name_H-M   'P 1'
#
loop_
_entity.id
_entity.type
_entity.pdbx_description
1 polymer ?
#
loop_
_entity_poly.entity_id
_entity_poly.type
_entity_poly.pdbx_seq_one_letter_code
_entity_poly.pdbx_strand_id
1 'polypeptide(L)'
;MTIAVAVCLAPLVAHAEEGPAFDCAEAEGSVEQLICAEPDLAALDRRMADRFAAAVAVAEGLDTDAEETVRTLRAYQRGWISGRDECWKETDVAGCVRREYLFREAQLVAEFLLEPASNVTEYSCADGSALTVTLFETQLTAMRVEQGDRVGVGGAAGPEAPGTFYLQPMGSFVVGPDGAELVDPYGDAVACEVSG
;
A
#
# COMPACT_ATOMS: atom_id res chain seq x y z
N MET A 1 14.62 51.57 -41.16
CA MET A 1 15.44 50.71 -40.27
C MET A 1 14.49 50.11 -39.26
N THR A 2 13.92 48.94 -39.60
CA THR A 2 12.85 48.31 -38.83
C THR A 2 13.42 47.03 -38.24
N ILE A 3 13.58 47.00 -36.91
CA ILE A 3 14.12 45.85 -36.18
C ILE A 3 12.96 44.91 -35.90
N ALA A 4 13.00 43.71 -36.48
CA ALA A 4 12.07 42.63 -36.13
C ALA A 4 12.61 41.92 -34.88
N VAL A 5 11.85 41.99 -33.79
CA VAL A 5 12.14 41.24 -32.55
C VAL A 5 11.50 39.87 -32.67
N ALA A 6 12.32 38.84 -32.84
CA ALA A 6 11.88 37.44 -32.78
C ALA A 6 11.75 37.03 -31.31
N VAL A 7 10.52 36.81 -30.85
CA VAL A 7 10.22 36.24 -29.53
C VAL A 7 10.34 34.71 -29.66
N CYS A 8 11.44 34.15 -29.14
CA CYS A 8 11.60 32.72 -29.00
C CYS A 8 10.77 32.24 -27.79
N LEU A 9 9.63 31.59 -28.04
CA LEU A 9 8.96 30.79 -27.02
C LEU A 9 9.74 29.47 -26.87
N ALA A 10 10.58 29.37 -25.85
CA ALA A 10 11.16 28.10 -25.45
C ALA A 10 10.11 27.30 -24.65
N PRO A 11 9.82 26.03 -24.98
CA PRO A 11 8.99 25.19 -24.16
C PRO A 11 9.71 24.93 -22.83
N LEU A 12 9.06 25.23 -21.72
CA LEU A 12 9.45 24.74 -20.41
C LEU A 12 9.25 23.22 -20.44
N VAL A 13 10.33 22.48 -20.69
CA VAL A 13 10.35 21.05 -20.41
C VAL A 13 10.34 20.95 -18.90
N ALA A 14 9.18 20.63 -18.32
CA ALA A 14 9.11 20.25 -16.92
C ALA A 14 9.98 19.00 -16.78
N HIS A 15 11.13 19.14 -16.14
CA HIS A 15 11.90 17.99 -15.67
C HIS A 15 10.97 17.27 -14.69
N ALA A 16 10.44 16.13 -15.11
CA ALA A 16 9.86 15.19 -14.17
C ALA A 16 10.94 14.91 -13.11
N GLU A 17 10.57 14.78 -11.84
CA GLU A 17 11.50 14.27 -10.82
C GLU A 17 12.07 12.95 -11.34
N GLU A 18 13.32 12.98 -11.79
CA GLU A 18 13.96 11.88 -12.54
C GLU A 18 14.34 10.72 -11.61
N GLY A 19 14.23 10.88 -10.28
CA GLY A 19 14.61 9.88 -9.27
C GLY A 19 13.57 9.63 -8.17
N PRO A 20 13.83 8.67 -7.26
CA PRO A 20 12.99 8.37 -6.10
C PRO A 20 12.91 9.54 -5.10
N ALA A 21 12.14 9.39 -4.02
CA ALA A 21 12.00 10.42 -2.98
C ALA A 21 13.24 10.52 -2.06
N PHE A 22 14.15 9.56 -2.12
CA PHE A 22 15.45 9.59 -1.44
C PHE A 22 16.58 10.03 -2.39
N ASP A 23 17.71 10.46 -1.83
CA ASP A 23 18.88 10.86 -2.62
C ASP A 23 19.61 9.63 -3.16
N CYS A 24 19.65 9.47 -4.49
CA CYS A 24 20.38 8.38 -5.13
C CYS A 24 21.90 8.42 -4.90
N ALA A 25 22.47 9.55 -4.50
CA ALA A 25 23.87 9.63 -4.07
C ALA A 25 24.10 8.94 -2.71
N GLU A 26 23.05 8.78 -1.91
CA GLU A 26 23.07 8.10 -0.61
C GLU A 26 22.56 6.65 -0.68
N ALA A 27 22.20 6.15 -1.88
CA ALA A 27 21.66 4.82 -2.08
C ALA A 27 22.61 3.71 -1.57
N GLU A 28 22.11 2.87 -0.67
CA GLU A 28 22.81 1.74 -0.09
C GLU A 28 22.26 0.42 -0.64
N GLY A 29 23.17 -0.49 -1.00
CA GLY A 29 22.79 -1.82 -1.49
C GLY A 29 22.22 -1.85 -2.92
N SER A 30 21.93 -3.05 -3.41
CA SER A 30 21.52 -3.27 -4.81
C SER A 30 20.07 -2.87 -5.09
N VAL A 31 19.18 -2.93 -4.08
CA VAL A 31 17.77 -2.59 -4.25
C VAL A 31 17.58 -1.07 -4.42
N GLU A 32 18.21 -0.24 -3.61
CA GLU A 32 18.11 1.22 -3.77
C GLU A 32 18.75 1.70 -5.07
N GLN A 33 19.89 1.12 -5.47
CA GLN A 33 20.50 1.38 -6.78
C GLN A 33 19.57 1.01 -7.94
N LEU A 34 18.83 -0.10 -7.82
CA LEU A 34 17.83 -0.50 -8.81
C LEU A 34 16.67 0.49 -8.86
N ILE A 35 16.16 0.93 -7.71
CA ILE A 35 15.09 1.95 -7.63
C ILE A 35 15.54 3.26 -8.29
N CYS A 36 16.79 3.67 -8.09
CA CYS A 36 17.38 4.84 -8.75
C CYS A 36 17.51 4.69 -10.26
N ALA A 37 17.78 3.48 -10.76
CA ALA A 37 18.01 3.22 -12.18
C ALA A 37 16.72 3.00 -12.98
N GLU A 38 15.64 2.53 -12.34
CA GLU A 38 14.38 2.20 -13.00
C GLU A 38 13.29 3.27 -12.74
N PRO A 39 12.86 4.02 -13.78
CA PRO A 39 11.89 5.11 -13.63
C PRO A 39 10.55 4.68 -13.00
N ASP A 40 10.10 3.46 -13.28
CA ASP A 40 8.85 2.93 -12.71
C ASP A 40 8.96 2.66 -11.21
N LEU A 41 10.13 2.18 -10.74
CA LEU A 41 10.36 1.94 -9.33
C LEU A 41 10.59 3.26 -8.58
N ALA A 42 11.30 4.21 -9.19
CA ALA A 42 11.41 5.57 -8.67
C ALA A 42 10.03 6.24 -8.51
N ALA A 43 9.13 6.04 -9.47
CA ALA A 43 7.76 6.56 -9.38
C ALA A 43 6.95 5.92 -8.24
N LEU A 44 7.10 4.61 -8.02
CA LEU A 44 6.49 3.92 -6.88
C LEU A 44 7.06 4.41 -5.54
N ASP A 45 8.35 4.70 -5.48
CA ASP A 45 8.99 5.26 -4.29
C ASP A 45 8.43 6.64 -3.92
N ARG A 46 8.32 7.55 -4.89
CA ARG A 46 7.69 8.86 -4.66
C ARG A 46 6.24 8.72 -4.21
N ARG A 47 5.47 7.85 -4.86
CA ARG A 47 4.10 7.56 -4.45
C ARG A 47 4.03 7.05 -3.02
N MET A 48 4.94 6.16 -2.62
CA MET A 48 5.01 5.65 -1.25
C MET A 48 5.28 6.76 -0.24
N ALA A 49 6.21 7.67 -0.55
CA ALA A 49 6.50 8.83 0.29
C ALA A 49 5.25 9.71 0.49
N ASP A 50 4.50 9.98 -0.58
CA ASP A 50 3.24 10.74 -0.51
C ASP A 50 2.18 10.05 0.36
N ARG A 51 1.98 8.74 0.18
CA ARG A 51 1.01 7.96 0.98
C ARG A 51 1.41 7.87 2.44
N PHE A 52 2.70 7.71 2.70
CA PHE A 52 3.22 7.72 4.06
C PHE A 52 3.03 9.08 4.74
N ALA A 53 3.29 10.19 4.03
CA ALA A 53 3.05 11.54 4.55
C ALA A 53 1.55 11.77 4.85
N ALA A 54 0.66 11.31 3.98
CA ALA A 54 -0.79 11.39 4.22
C ALA A 54 -1.22 10.55 5.45
N ALA A 55 -0.70 9.33 5.60
CA ALA A 55 -0.95 8.50 6.78
C ALA A 55 -0.46 9.17 8.08
N VAL A 56 0.72 9.79 8.06
CA VAL A 56 1.24 10.56 9.19
C VAL A 56 0.32 11.74 9.53
N ALA A 57 -0.15 12.49 8.53
CA ALA A 57 -1.06 13.61 8.76
C ALA A 57 -2.39 13.17 9.39
N VAL A 58 -2.94 12.01 8.96
CA VAL A 58 -4.12 11.40 9.61
C VAL A 58 -3.81 11.02 11.05
N ALA A 59 -2.68 10.36 11.29
CA ALA A 59 -2.26 9.93 12.63
C ALA A 59 -2.03 11.10 13.60
N GLU A 60 -1.47 12.21 13.11
CA GLU A 60 -1.27 13.44 13.88
C GLU A 60 -2.59 14.14 14.25
N GLY A 61 -3.65 13.90 13.47
CA GLY A 61 -4.99 14.46 13.69
C GLY A 61 -5.88 13.65 14.65
N LEU A 62 -5.40 12.55 15.22
CA LEU A 62 -6.18 11.71 16.14
C LEU A 62 -6.39 12.42 17.50
N ASP A 63 -7.60 12.29 18.06
CA ASP A 63 -7.95 12.87 19.37
C ASP A 63 -7.20 12.18 20.53
N THR A 64 -6.89 10.89 20.38
CA THR A 64 -6.17 10.08 21.37
C THR A 64 -4.99 9.38 20.72
N ASP A 65 -3.91 9.22 21.48
CA ASP A 65 -2.73 8.44 21.12
C ASP A 65 -1.98 8.87 19.85
N ALA A 66 -2.25 10.06 19.30
CA ALA A 66 -1.62 10.59 18.08
C ALA A 66 -0.09 10.43 18.07
N GLU A 67 0.60 10.83 19.14
CA GLU A 67 2.07 10.70 19.25
C GLU A 67 2.54 9.24 19.21
N GLU A 68 1.80 8.33 19.86
CA GLU A 68 2.10 6.91 19.84
C GLU A 68 1.85 6.30 18.47
N THR A 69 0.71 6.60 17.85
CA THR A 69 0.37 6.14 16.49
C THR A 69 1.41 6.63 15.49
N VAL A 70 1.84 7.90 15.54
CA VAL A 70 2.89 8.42 14.65
C VAL A 70 4.24 7.73 14.88
N ARG A 71 4.65 7.51 16.14
CA ARG A 71 5.90 6.79 16.44
C ARG A 71 5.85 5.36 15.90
N THR A 72 4.74 4.67 16.12
CA THR A 72 4.52 3.29 15.67
C THR A 72 4.49 3.20 14.15
N LEU A 73 3.76 4.09 13.47
CA LEU A 73 3.72 4.19 12.02
C LEU A 73 5.11 4.42 11.41
N ARG A 74 5.91 5.35 11.98
CA ARG A 74 7.30 5.58 11.54
C ARG A 74 8.20 4.37 11.78
N ALA A 75 8.01 3.64 12.87
CA ALA A 75 8.77 2.42 13.15
C ALA A 75 8.45 1.32 12.15
N TYR A 76 7.18 1.08 11.87
CA TYR A 76 6.75 0.12 10.85
C TYR A 76 7.24 0.49 9.46
N GLN A 77 7.24 1.78 9.09
CA GLN A 77 7.76 2.22 7.80
C GLN A 77 9.25 1.92 7.64
N ARG A 78 10.07 2.15 8.68
CA ARG A 78 11.50 1.77 8.65
C ARG A 78 11.69 0.26 8.53
N GLY A 79 10.90 -0.52 9.28
CA GLY A 79 10.93 -1.97 9.19
C GLY A 79 10.54 -2.49 7.80
N TRP A 80 9.54 -1.85 7.18
CA TRP A 80 9.12 -2.16 5.81
C TRP A 80 10.21 -1.84 4.79
N ILE A 81 10.92 -0.71 4.90
CA ILE A 81 12.06 -0.38 4.03
C ILE A 81 13.11 -1.50 4.09
N SER A 82 13.48 -1.94 5.29
CA SER A 82 14.39 -3.07 5.46
C SER A 82 13.86 -4.38 4.86
N GLY A 83 12.55 -4.63 4.96
CA GLY A 83 11.91 -5.79 4.31
C GLY A 83 11.93 -5.70 2.77
N ARG A 84 11.63 -4.54 2.19
CA ARG A 84 11.72 -4.27 0.75
C ARG A 84 13.13 -4.55 0.25
N ASP A 85 14.14 -4.15 1.00
CA ASP A 85 15.53 -4.32 0.56
C ASP A 85 15.97 -5.78 0.54
N GLU A 86 15.32 -6.67 1.31
CA GLU A 86 15.55 -8.13 1.24
C GLU A 86 15.17 -8.76 -0.11
N CYS A 87 14.48 -8.02 -0.99
CA CYS A 87 14.28 -8.42 -2.38
C CYS A 87 15.57 -8.69 -3.15
N TRP A 88 16.74 -8.27 -2.66
CA TRP A 88 18.05 -8.64 -3.24
C TRP A 88 18.26 -10.16 -3.33
N LYS A 89 17.54 -10.95 -2.52
CA LYS A 89 17.60 -12.42 -2.50
C LYS A 89 16.76 -13.08 -3.59
N GLU A 90 15.83 -12.34 -4.19
CA GLU A 90 14.89 -12.86 -5.18
C GLU A 90 15.53 -13.00 -6.56
N THR A 91 15.02 -13.94 -7.37
CA THR A 91 15.44 -14.06 -8.77
C THR A 91 14.93 -12.87 -9.60
N ASP A 92 13.70 -12.44 -9.34
CA ASP A 92 13.09 -11.25 -9.93
C ASP A 92 13.07 -10.11 -8.90
N VAL A 93 14.22 -9.43 -8.77
CA VAL A 93 14.42 -8.34 -7.80
C VAL A 93 13.45 -7.18 -8.07
N ALA A 94 13.35 -6.73 -9.33
CA ALA A 94 12.47 -5.62 -9.70
C ALA A 94 10.99 -5.93 -9.44
N GLY A 95 10.54 -7.15 -9.77
CA GLY A 95 9.19 -7.58 -9.47
C GLY A 95 8.92 -7.72 -7.97
N CYS A 96 9.91 -8.17 -7.18
CA CYS A 96 9.80 -8.18 -5.71
C CYS A 96 9.62 -6.76 -5.16
N VAL A 97 10.50 -5.83 -5.52
CA VAL A 97 10.44 -4.44 -5.07
C VAL A 97 9.11 -3.80 -5.44
N ARG A 98 8.63 -4.03 -6.67
CA ARG A 98 7.30 -3.57 -7.12
C ARG A 98 6.17 -4.10 -6.24
N ARG A 99 6.18 -5.40 -5.91
CA ARG A 99 5.16 -6.00 -5.04
C ARG A 99 5.19 -5.40 -3.62
N GLU A 100 6.38 -5.20 -3.06
CA GLU A 100 6.55 -4.58 -1.74
C GLU A 100 6.00 -3.16 -1.67
N TYR A 101 6.25 -2.34 -2.70
CA TYR A 101 5.64 -1.00 -2.79
C TYR A 101 4.11 -1.07 -2.87
N LEU A 102 3.57 -1.87 -3.78
CA LEU A 102 2.12 -1.95 -3.99
C LEU A 102 1.39 -2.50 -2.77
N PHE A 103 1.97 -3.50 -2.09
CA PHE A 103 1.37 -4.07 -0.89
C PHE A 103 1.39 -3.09 0.28
N ARG A 104 2.51 -2.40 0.52
CA ARG A 104 2.60 -1.40 1.58
C ARG A 104 1.64 -0.24 1.37
N GLU A 105 1.46 0.15 0.12
CA GLU A 105 0.53 1.21 -0.23
C GLU A 105 -0.91 0.80 0.06
N ALA A 106 -1.28 -0.42 -0.32
CA ALA A 106 -2.59 -0.99 0.01
C ALA A 106 -2.83 -0.98 1.53
N GLN A 107 -1.83 -1.36 2.33
CA GLN A 107 -1.91 -1.28 3.80
C GLN A 107 -2.14 0.15 4.29
N LEU A 108 -1.37 1.13 3.82
CA LEU A 108 -1.50 2.52 4.27
C LEU A 108 -2.87 3.11 3.88
N VAL A 109 -3.34 2.84 2.66
CA VAL A 109 -4.65 3.31 2.19
C VAL A 109 -5.78 2.70 3.02
N ALA A 110 -5.73 1.39 3.29
CA ALA A 110 -6.75 0.69 4.06
C ALA A 110 -6.72 1.04 5.55
N GLU A 111 -5.54 1.24 6.14
CA GLU A 111 -5.40 1.56 7.57
C GLU A 111 -5.87 2.98 7.89
N PHE A 112 -5.45 3.95 7.07
CA PHE A 112 -5.67 5.37 7.32
C PHE A 112 -6.79 5.97 6.45
N LEU A 113 -7.54 5.13 5.72
CA LEU A 113 -8.66 5.53 4.87
C LEU A 113 -8.28 6.65 3.88
N LEU A 114 -7.12 6.50 3.24
CA LEU A 114 -6.54 7.55 2.39
C LEU A 114 -7.24 7.72 1.03
N GLU A 115 -8.21 6.86 0.74
CA GLU A 115 -9.05 6.89 -0.46
C GLU A 115 -10.51 6.57 -0.09
N PRO A 116 -11.50 7.00 -0.90
CA PRO A 116 -12.88 6.61 -0.69
C PRO A 116 -13.04 5.09 -0.86
N ALA A 117 -13.92 4.51 -0.05
CA ALA A 117 -14.33 3.12 -0.20
C ALA A 117 -15.00 2.92 -1.58
N SER A 118 -14.50 1.95 -2.33
CA SER A 118 -15.11 1.49 -3.59
C SER A 118 -16.26 0.52 -3.34
N ASN A 119 -16.15 -0.27 -2.27
CA ASN A 119 -17.18 -1.19 -1.81
C ASN A 119 -17.04 -1.38 -0.30
N VAL A 120 -18.18 -1.49 0.39
CA VAL A 120 -18.28 -1.90 1.80
C VAL A 120 -19.27 -3.03 1.85
N THR A 121 -18.86 -4.16 2.44
CA THR A 121 -19.69 -5.35 2.59
C THR A 121 -19.61 -5.85 4.02
N GLU A 122 -20.76 -6.09 4.63
CA GLU A 122 -20.86 -6.73 5.95
C GLU A 122 -20.95 -8.25 5.78
N TYR A 123 -20.26 -8.99 6.65
CA TYR A 123 -20.30 -10.44 6.69
C TYR A 123 -20.68 -10.96 8.08
N SER A 124 -21.38 -12.09 8.11
CA SER A 124 -21.64 -12.89 9.30
C SER A 124 -20.87 -14.22 9.21
N CYS A 125 -20.08 -14.54 10.23
CA CYS A 125 -19.17 -15.68 10.22
C CYS A 125 -19.67 -16.84 11.09
N ALA A 126 -19.23 -18.06 10.77
CA ALA A 126 -19.64 -19.30 11.44
C ALA A 126 -19.25 -19.37 12.93
N ASP A 127 -18.23 -18.62 13.34
CA ASP A 127 -17.81 -18.47 14.74
C ASP A 127 -18.65 -17.45 15.52
N GLY A 128 -19.66 -16.85 14.88
CA GLY A 128 -20.53 -15.83 15.44
C GLY A 128 -19.96 -14.41 15.36
N SER A 129 -18.77 -14.21 14.78
CA SER A 129 -18.23 -12.89 14.53
C SER A 129 -18.91 -12.20 13.34
N ALA A 130 -18.83 -10.86 13.31
CA ALA A 130 -19.26 -10.04 12.20
C ALA A 130 -18.06 -9.25 11.67
N LEU A 131 -17.99 -9.09 10.35
CA LEU A 131 -16.91 -8.36 9.68
C LEU A 131 -17.47 -7.20 8.87
N THR A 132 -16.80 -6.05 8.91
CA THR A 132 -16.96 -5.00 7.89
C THR A 132 -15.76 -5.04 6.97
N VAL A 133 -15.99 -5.41 5.71
CA VAL A 133 -14.94 -5.49 4.68
C VAL A 133 -15.07 -4.29 3.76
N THR A 134 -14.02 -3.49 3.66
CA THR A 134 -13.93 -2.31 2.80
C THR A 134 -12.85 -2.48 1.75
N LEU A 135 -13.18 -2.21 0.48
CA LEU A 135 -12.25 -2.25 -0.65
C LEU A 135 -11.89 -0.85 -1.14
N PHE A 136 -10.66 -0.65 -1.61
CA PHE A 136 -10.19 0.59 -2.22
C PHE A 136 -9.55 0.33 -3.60
N GLU A 137 -9.73 1.26 -4.54
CA GLU A 137 -9.26 1.15 -5.93
C GLU A 137 -7.78 1.55 -6.12
N THR A 138 -6.90 0.99 -5.29
CA THR A 138 -5.46 1.07 -5.47
C THR A 138 -4.98 0.13 -6.58
N GLN A 139 -3.76 0.36 -7.10
CA GLN A 139 -3.19 -0.49 -8.17
C GLN A 139 -3.12 -1.98 -7.79
N LEU A 140 -2.83 -2.27 -6.52
CA LEU A 140 -3.14 -3.56 -5.92
C LEU A 140 -4.33 -3.33 -4.99
N THR A 141 -5.51 -3.84 -5.34
CA THR A 141 -6.76 -3.56 -4.60
C THR A 141 -6.56 -3.75 -3.11
N ALA A 142 -6.74 -2.66 -2.35
CA ALA A 142 -6.56 -2.67 -0.92
C ALA A 142 -7.83 -3.16 -0.23
N MET A 143 -7.64 -3.79 0.93
CA MET A 143 -8.72 -4.30 1.76
C MET A 143 -8.47 -3.91 3.21
N ARG A 144 -9.52 -3.42 3.86
CA ARG A 144 -9.65 -3.28 5.32
C ARG A 144 -10.72 -4.25 5.79
N VAL A 145 -10.42 -5.04 6.82
CA VAL A 145 -11.37 -5.92 7.51
C VAL A 145 -11.43 -5.50 8.96
N GLU A 146 -12.61 -5.09 9.42
CA GLU A 146 -12.87 -4.76 10.81
C GLU A 146 -13.64 -5.91 11.47
N GLN A 147 -13.16 -6.37 12.62
CA GLN A 147 -13.77 -7.43 13.44
C GLN A 147 -13.73 -7.04 14.91
N GLY A 148 -14.80 -6.39 15.39
CA GLY A 148 -14.80 -5.76 16.71
C GLY A 148 -13.69 -4.71 16.79
N ASP A 149 -12.80 -4.83 17.78
CA ASP A 149 -11.67 -3.92 17.96
C ASP A 149 -10.43 -4.29 17.10
N ARG A 150 -10.51 -5.37 16.32
CA ARG A 150 -9.42 -5.80 15.44
C ARG A 150 -9.60 -5.22 14.04
N VAL A 151 -8.50 -4.76 13.47
CA VAL A 151 -8.42 -4.30 12.08
C VAL A 151 -7.33 -5.10 11.37
N GLY A 152 -7.66 -5.66 10.22
CA GLY A 152 -6.73 -6.28 9.28
C GLY A 152 -6.67 -5.46 8.01
N VAL A 153 -5.46 -5.16 7.54
CA VAL A 153 -5.23 -4.38 6.32
C VAL A 153 -4.25 -5.05 5.39
N GLY A 154 -4.45 -4.87 4.09
CA GLY A 154 -3.51 -5.29 3.08
C GLY A 154 -4.09 -5.21 1.69
N GLY A 155 -3.72 -6.13 0.82
CA GLY A 155 -4.06 -6.07 -0.59
C GLY A 155 -4.25 -7.44 -1.22
N ALA A 156 -4.79 -7.43 -2.44
CA ALA A 156 -4.98 -8.63 -3.25
C ALA A 156 -3.66 -9.40 -3.43
N ALA A 157 -3.72 -10.73 -3.52
CA ALA A 157 -2.56 -11.58 -3.78
C ALA A 157 -2.03 -11.44 -5.22
N GLY A 158 -2.85 -10.88 -6.12
CA GLY A 158 -2.53 -10.68 -7.54
C GLY A 158 -3.40 -11.51 -8.47
N PRO A 159 -3.15 -11.45 -9.79
CA PRO A 159 -4.02 -12.05 -10.81
C PRO A 159 -4.04 -13.59 -10.79
N GLU A 160 -3.02 -14.22 -10.23
CA GLU A 160 -2.91 -15.69 -10.12
C GLU A 160 -3.81 -16.29 -9.01
N ALA A 161 -4.27 -15.45 -8.08
CA ALA A 161 -5.14 -15.85 -6.97
C ALA A 161 -6.28 -14.83 -6.80
N PRO A 162 -7.18 -14.71 -7.79
CA PRO A 162 -8.27 -13.74 -7.73
C PRO A 162 -9.18 -14.02 -6.54
N GLY A 163 -9.57 -12.97 -5.82
CA GLY A 163 -10.39 -13.07 -4.62
C GLY A 163 -9.60 -13.30 -3.32
N THR A 164 -8.31 -13.61 -3.39
CA THR A 164 -7.45 -13.75 -2.19
C THR A 164 -6.80 -12.43 -1.84
N PHE A 165 -6.88 -12.05 -0.56
CA PHE A 165 -6.24 -10.88 0.02
C PHE A 165 -5.35 -11.29 1.18
N TYR A 166 -4.14 -10.75 1.24
CA TYR A 166 -3.27 -10.90 2.41
C TYR A 166 -3.47 -9.71 3.34
N LEU A 167 -3.67 -10.00 4.63
CA LEU A 167 -4.01 -9.04 5.66
C LEU A 167 -3.00 -9.12 6.81
N GLN A 168 -2.58 -7.97 7.31
CA GLN A 168 -1.81 -7.86 8.55
C GLN A 168 -2.69 -7.20 9.61
N PRO A 169 -2.76 -7.74 10.84
CA PRO A 169 -2.16 -9.01 11.30
C PRO A 169 -3.06 -10.24 11.07
N MET A 170 -4.19 -10.09 10.35
CA MET A 170 -5.27 -11.09 10.37
C MET A 170 -5.09 -12.33 9.48
N GLY A 171 -4.00 -12.44 8.70
CA GLY A 171 -3.75 -13.60 7.85
C GLY A 171 -4.21 -13.36 6.41
N SER A 172 -5.25 -14.05 5.94
CA SER A 172 -5.84 -13.80 4.62
C SER A 172 -7.36 -13.80 4.63
N PHE A 173 -7.94 -13.14 3.64
CA PHE A 173 -9.37 -13.16 3.39
C PHE A 173 -9.60 -13.61 1.94
N VAL A 174 -10.39 -14.66 1.75
CA VAL A 174 -10.62 -15.29 0.46
C VAL A 174 -12.08 -15.13 0.09
N VAL A 175 -12.38 -14.39 -0.96
CA VAL A 175 -13.73 -14.20 -1.49
C VAL A 175 -13.99 -15.24 -2.58
N GLY A 176 -15.00 -16.07 -2.36
CA GLY A 176 -15.46 -17.10 -3.28
C GLY A 176 -16.88 -16.84 -3.81
N PRO A 177 -17.42 -17.74 -4.67
CA PRO A 177 -18.77 -17.60 -5.21
C PRO A 177 -19.87 -17.77 -4.15
N ASP A 178 -19.61 -18.55 -3.10
CA ASP A 178 -20.60 -18.95 -2.08
C ASP A 178 -20.42 -18.18 -0.76
N GLY A 179 -19.52 -17.19 -0.70
CA GLY A 179 -19.20 -16.45 0.52
C GLY A 179 -17.72 -16.05 0.59
N ALA A 180 -17.18 -15.97 1.80
CA ALA A 180 -15.78 -15.69 2.04
C ALA A 180 -15.22 -16.53 3.20
N GLU A 181 -13.90 -16.63 3.28
CA GLU A 181 -13.20 -17.26 4.39
C GLU A 181 -12.17 -16.30 4.97
N LEU A 182 -12.21 -16.09 6.29
CA LEU A 182 -11.11 -15.48 7.04
C LEU A 182 -10.18 -16.60 7.51
N VAL A 183 -8.94 -16.58 7.04
CA VAL A 183 -7.91 -17.55 7.40
C VAL A 183 -6.87 -16.85 8.27
N ASP A 184 -6.68 -17.33 9.49
CA ASP A 184 -5.73 -16.72 10.41
C ASP A 184 -4.26 -17.01 10.00
N PRO A 185 -3.26 -16.36 10.62
CA PRO A 185 -1.85 -16.59 10.30
C PRO A 185 -1.34 -18.02 10.54
N TYR A 186 -2.11 -18.88 11.23
CA TYR A 186 -1.79 -20.28 11.51
C TYR A 186 -2.49 -21.25 10.54
N GLY A 187 -3.39 -20.75 9.70
CA GLY A 187 -4.10 -21.52 8.68
C GLY A 187 -5.50 -21.98 9.12
N ASP A 188 -5.99 -21.55 10.29
CA ASP A 188 -7.35 -21.86 10.71
C ASP A 188 -8.34 -20.96 9.98
N ALA A 189 -9.36 -21.55 9.36
CA ALA A 189 -10.32 -20.85 8.49
C ALA A 189 -11.71 -20.76 9.13
N VAL A 190 -12.33 -19.58 9.04
CA VAL A 190 -13.72 -19.32 9.42
C VAL A 190 -14.50 -18.89 8.19
N ALA A 191 -15.55 -19.66 7.86
CA ALA A 191 -16.47 -19.32 6.78
C ALA A 191 -17.37 -18.14 7.16
N CYS A 192 -17.62 -17.26 6.21
CA CYS A 192 -18.41 -16.04 6.36
C CYS A 192 -19.32 -15.86 5.15
N GLU A 193 -20.56 -15.42 5.40
CA GLU A 193 -21.56 -15.12 4.38
C GLU A 193 -21.88 -13.63 4.40
N VAL A 194 -22.21 -13.05 3.24
CA VAL A 194 -22.65 -11.64 3.17
C VAL A 194 -23.90 -11.46 4.01
N SER A 195 -23.87 -10.48 4.91
CA SER A 195 -25.04 -10.10 5.71
C SER A 195 -26.09 -9.46 4.81
N GLY A 196 -27.33 -9.95 4.89
CA GLY A 196 -28.49 -9.43 4.16
C GLY A 196 -29.24 -8.34 4.88
#